data_AF-A0A6J4XJR0-F1
#
_entry.id   AF-A0A6J4XJR0-F1
#
_cell.length_a   1.000
_cell.length_b   1.000
_cell.length_c   1.000
_cell.angle_alpha   90.00
_cell.angle_beta   90.00
_cell.angle_gamma   90.00
#
_symmetry.space_group_name_H-M   'P 1'
#
loop_
_entity.id
_entity.type
_entity.pdbx_description
1 polymer ?
#
loop_
_entity_poly.entity_id
_entity_poly.type
_entity_poly.pdbx_seq_one_letter_code
_entity_poly.pdbx_strand_id
1 'polypeptide(L)'
;MNPASHLLISWTVANTADIPRRDRALVTLSGVIPDMDGVGIIAELLTENTSMPLIWYSKYHHVLGHNLGLGLILVAVVFSLSIRRWVSAALALIAFHLHLLGDLVGSRGPDGYQWPIPYFFPFSTDWTLTWVGQWELNAWPNILVTLLILGITLYLAWKRGHSPLEMISLKADTALVAGLRRRFGEPIAV
;
A
#
# COMPACT_ATOMS: atom_id res chain seq x y z
N MET A 1 -2.30 -8.56 3.01
CA MET A 1 -2.35 -7.63 4.16
C MET A 1 -3.46 -6.61 3.91
N ASN A 2 -3.90 -5.81 4.89
CA ASN A 2 -4.97 -4.83 4.65
C ASN A 2 -4.45 -3.53 3.99
N PRO A 3 -5.31 -2.77 3.27
CA PRO A 3 -4.90 -1.54 2.57
C PRO A 3 -4.33 -0.44 3.47
N ALA A 4 -4.79 -0.35 4.71
CA ALA A 4 -4.26 0.64 5.66
C ALA A 4 -2.79 0.34 6.01
N SER A 5 -2.42 -0.94 6.12
CA SER A 5 -1.05 -1.36 6.38
C SER A 5 -0.16 -1.06 5.17
N HIS A 6 -0.66 -1.33 3.96
CA HIS A 6 0.03 -0.99 2.71
C HIS A 6 0.33 0.51 2.62
N LEU A 7 -0.64 1.36 2.98
CA LEU A 7 -0.45 2.82 3.08
C LEU A 7 0.65 3.21 4.08
N LEU A 8 0.65 2.62 5.29
CA LEU A 8 1.65 2.94 6.31
C LEU A 8 3.06 2.48 5.89
N ILE A 9 3.17 1.31 5.27
CA ILE A 9 4.43 0.78 4.74
C ILE A 9 4.95 1.68 3.63
N SER A 10 4.13 1.97 2.62
CA SER A 10 4.57 2.77 1.47
C SER A 10 4.90 4.21 1.85
N TRP A 11 4.18 4.80 2.80
CA TRP A 11 4.53 6.11 3.36
C TRP A 11 5.85 6.09 4.14
N THR A 12 6.10 5.02 4.90
CA THR A 12 7.38 4.84 5.59
C THR A 12 8.53 4.70 4.60
N VAL A 13 8.34 3.94 3.51
CA VAL A 13 9.32 3.81 2.40
C VAL A 13 9.61 5.17 1.78
N ALA A 14 8.58 5.97 1.50
CA ALA A 14 8.74 7.34 0.98
C ALA A 14 9.58 8.25 1.89
N ASN A 15 9.61 7.96 3.19
CA ASN A 15 10.39 8.69 4.19
C ASN A 15 11.80 8.14 4.42
N THR A 16 12.27 7.17 3.63
CA THR A 16 13.66 6.68 3.71
C THR A 16 14.65 7.60 2.99
N ALA A 17 14.16 8.51 2.16
CA ALA A 17 14.96 9.50 1.44
C ALA A 17 14.51 10.93 1.76
N ASP A 18 15.36 11.90 1.42
CA ASP A 18 14.98 13.30 1.39
C ASP A 18 14.37 13.63 0.02
N ILE A 19 13.04 13.56 -0.04
CA ILE A 19 12.23 13.83 -1.22
C ILE A 19 11.06 14.76 -0.88
N PRO A 20 10.61 15.62 -1.81
CA PRO A 20 9.56 16.60 -1.54
C PRO A 20 8.20 15.93 -1.32
N ARG A 21 7.25 16.65 -0.72
CA ARG A 21 5.89 16.15 -0.41
C ARG A 21 5.20 15.48 -1.60
N ARG A 22 5.31 16.09 -2.79
CA ARG A 22 4.73 15.54 -4.03
C ARG A 22 5.25 14.13 -4.31
N ASP A 23 6.56 13.97 -4.24
CA ASP A 23 7.23 12.69 -4.49
C ASP A 23 6.87 11.67 -3.41
N ARG A 24 6.78 12.09 -2.13
CA ARG A 24 6.32 11.19 -1.06
C ARG A 24 4.91 10.69 -1.30
N ALA A 25 4.00 11.57 -1.74
CA ALA A 25 2.64 11.18 -2.09
C ALA A 25 2.62 10.18 -3.25
N LEU A 26 3.39 10.43 -4.31
CA LEU A 26 3.50 9.53 -5.46
C LEU A 26 4.04 8.14 -5.07
N VAL A 27 5.10 8.07 -4.26
CA VAL A 27 5.63 6.80 -3.73
C VAL A 27 4.61 6.10 -2.84
N THR A 28 3.95 6.83 -1.94
CA THR A 28 2.95 6.24 -1.04
C THR A 28 1.78 5.63 -1.83
N LEU A 29 1.27 6.36 -2.83
CA LEU A 29 0.18 5.89 -3.69
C LEU A 29 0.56 4.64 -4.49
N SER A 30 1.81 4.47 -4.88
CA SER A 30 2.26 3.26 -5.60
C SER A 30 2.10 1.96 -4.79
N GLY A 31 2.09 2.04 -3.45
CA GLY A 31 1.80 0.90 -2.59
C GLY A 31 0.32 0.71 -2.24
N VAL A 32 -0.56 1.66 -2.60
CA VAL A 32 -2.00 1.62 -2.27
C VAL A 32 -2.87 1.36 -3.51
N ILE A 33 -2.46 1.88 -4.67
CA ILE A 33 -3.21 1.71 -5.93
C ILE A 33 -3.52 0.25 -6.27
N PRO A 34 -2.63 -0.74 -6.03
CA PRO A 34 -2.97 -2.14 -6.29
C PRO A 34 -4.28 -2.61 -5.63
N ASP A 35 -4.56 -2.17 -4.40
CA ASP A 35 -5.79 -2.53 -3.66
C ASP A 35 -7.08 -1.95 -4.27
N MET A 36 -6.97 -0.98 -5.20
CA MET A 36 -8.14 -0.36 -5.82
C MET A 36 -8.94 -1.34 -6.68
N ASP A 37 -8.35 -2.46 -7.11
CA ASP A 37 -9.08 -3.53 -7.79
C ASP A 37 -10.12 -4.21 -6.89
N GLY A 38 -10.03 -4.02 -5.56
CA GLY A 38 -11.03 -4.46 -4.58
C GLY A 38 -12.32 -3.66 -4.60
N VAL A 39 -12.35 -2.47 -5.23
CA VAL A 39 -13.58 -1.65 -5.37
C VAL A 39 -14.66 -2.38 -6.18
N GLY A 40 -14.27 -3.39 -6.98
CA GLY A 40 -15.20 -4.29 -7.68
C GLY A 40 -16.25 -4.93 -6.77
N ILE A 41 -16.01 -5.02 -5.46
CA ILE A 41 -16.96 -5.59 -4.49
C ILE A 41 -18.29 -4.83 -4.48
N ILE A 42 -18.24 -3.51 -4.70
CA ILE A 42 -19.44 -2.66 -4.73
C ILE A 42 -20.32 -3.06 -5.92
N ALA A 43 -19.72 -3.23 -7.10
CA ALA A 43 -20.45 -3.65 -8.29
C ALA A 43 -21.06 -5.06 -8.11
N GLU A 44 -20.30 -5.97 -7.50
CA GLU A 44 -20.76 -7.34 -7.26
C GLU A 44 -21.93 -7.37 -6.28
N LEU A 45 -21.81 -6.75 -5.11
CA LEU A 45 -22.89 -6.68 -4.11
C LEU A 45 -24.17 -6.02 -4.64
N LEU A 46 -24.06 -5.00 -5.51
CA LEU A 46 -25.22 -4.33 -6.09
C LEU A 46 -25.92 -5.16 -7.17
N THR A 47 -25.23 -6.14 -7.75
CA THR A 47 -25.72 -6.87 -8.94
C THR A 47 -25.85 -8.39 -8.73
N GLU A 48 -25.39 -8.94 -7.61
CA GLU A 48 -25.38 -10.38 -7.30
C GLU A 48 -26.75 -11.05 -7.46
N ASN A 49 -27.85 -10.32 -7.19
CA ASN A 49 -29.22 -10.81 -7.26
C ASN A 49 -29.96 -10.41 -8.56
N THR A 50 -29.23 -9.95 -9.58
CA THR A 50 -29.79 -9.54 -10.88
C THR A 50 -29.67 -10.66 -11.93
N SER A 51 -30.31 -10.50 -13.08
CA SER A 51 -30.18 -11.45 -14.19
C SER A 51 -28.78 -11.45 -14.86
N MET A 52 -27.95 -10.44 -14.58
CA MET A 52 -26.62 -10.25 -15.17
C MET A 52 -25.62 -9.74 -14.10
N PRO A 53 -25.18 -10.60 -13.16
CA PRO A 53 -24.30 -10.19 -12.07
C PRO A 53 -22.92 -9.76 -12.56
N LEU A 54 -22.39 -8.67 -11.99
CA LEU A 54 -21.04 -8.16 -12.24
C LEU A 54 -20.05 -8.73 -11.22
N ILE A 55 -19.43 -9.86 -11.55
CA ILE A 55 -18.46 -10.56 -10.68
C ILE A 55 -17.05 -9.93 -10.67
N TRP A 56 -16.98 -8.60 -10.58
CA TRP A 56 -15.71 -7.86 -10.74
C TRP A 56 -14.72 -8.14 -9.62
N TYR A 57 -15.21 -8.28 -8.38
CA TYR A 57 -14.33 -8.56 -7.25
C TYR A 57 -13.78 -9.97 -7.36
N SER A 58 -14.68 -10.95 -7.45
CA SER A 58 -14.33 -12.37 -7.48
C SER A 58 -13.41 -12.71 -8.67
N LYS A 59 -13.56 -12.01 -9.80
CA LYS A 59 -12.77 -12.26 -11.01
C LYS A 59 -11.46 -11.48 -11.10
N TYR A 60 -11.41 -10.24 -10.63
CA TYR A 60 -10.30 -9.33 -10.97
C TYR A 60 -9.46 -8.83 -9.79
N HIS A 61 -9.93 -8.97 -8.55
CA HIS A 61 -9.32 -8.36 -7.37
C HIS A 61 -7.90 -8.88 -7.01
N HIS A 62 -7.47 -10.03 -7.53
CA HIS A 62 -6.09 -10.50 -7.34
C HIS A 62 -5.28 -10.44 -8.64
N VAL A 63 -5.85 -9.90 -9.72
CA VAL A 63 -5.29 -10.00 -11.08
C VAL A 63 -4.89 -8.64 -11.63
N LEU A 64 -5.74 -7.62 -11.51
CA LEU A 64 -5.51 -6.33 -12.15
C LEU A 64 -4.49 -5.47 -11.41
N GLY A 65 -4.58 -5.42 -10.08
CA GLY A 65 -3.73 -4.63 -9.19
C GLY A 65 -2.35 -5.23 -8.94
N HIS A 66 -2.24 -6.55 -9.04
CA HIS A 66 -1.18 -7.30 -8.37
C HIS A 66 -0.22 -7.97 -9.36
N ASN A 67 0.15 -7.28 -10.44
CA ASN A 67 1.06 -7.80 -11.48
C ASN A 67 2.18 -6.80 -11.82
N LEU A 68 3.28 -7.31 -12.38
CA LEU A 68 4.44 -6.51 -12.78
C LEU A 68 4.07 -5.39 -13.76
N GLY A 69 3.10 -5.62 -14.65
CA GLY A 69 2.63 -4.62 -15.60
C GLY A 69 2.15 -3.34 -14.89
N LEU A 70 1.30 -3.48 -13.87
CA LEU A 70 0.88 -2.33 -13.07
C LEU A 70 2.07 -1.70 -12.33
N GLY A 71 2.94 -2.52 -11.74
CA GLY A 71 4.15 -2.03 -11.07
C GLY A 71 5.02 -1.14 -11.98
N LEU A 72 5.24 -1.55 -13.23
CA LEU A 72 5.98 -0.78 -14.22
C LEU A 72 5.26 0.50 -14.63
N ILE A 73 3.93 0.47 -14.78
CA ILE A 73 3.13 1.67 -15.05
C ILE A 73 3.25 2.67 -13.90
N LEU A 74 3.12 2.21 -12.64
CA LEU A 74 3.26 3.05 -11.47
C LEU A 74 4.66 3.67 -11.40
N VAL A 75 5.71 2.89 -11.63
CA VAL A 75 7.09 3.40 -11.70
C VAL A 75 7.25 4.45 -12.79
N ALA A 76 6.70 4.23 -13.98
CA ALA A 76 6.74 5.20 -15.08
C ALA A 76 6.00 6.50 -14.74
N VAL A 77 4.84 6.41 -14.10
CA VAL A 77 4.07 7.57 -13.62
C VAL A 77 4.86 8.33 -12.56
N VAL A 78 5.38 7.63 -11.54
CA VAL A 78 6.19 8.26 -10.49
C VAL A 78 7.44 8.91 -11.10
N PHE A 79 8.14 8.25 -12.00
CA PHE A 79 9.31 8.80 -12.68
C PHE A 79 8.99 10.08 -13.45
N SER A 80 7.86 10.09 -14.18
CA SER A 80 7.44 11.21 -15.02
C SER A 80 6.95 12.41 -14.21
N LEU A 81 6.36 12.17 -13.04
CA LEU A 81 5.76 13.19 -12.21
C LEU A 81 6.63 13.60 -11.01
N SER A 82 7.70 12.89 -10.70
CA SER A 82 8.53 13.23 -9.52
C SER A 82 9.57 14.31 -9.81
N ILE A 83 9.88 15.11 -8.79
CA ILE A 83 10.98 16.07 -8.83
C ILE A 83 12.32 15.31 -8.73
N ARG A 84 12.43 14.36 -7.81
CA ARG A 84 13.59 13.48 -7.60
C ARG A 84 13.40 12.15 -8.33
N ARG A 85 13.11 12.23 -9.64
CA ARG A 85 12.65 11.13 -10.51
C ARG A 85 13.24 9.74 -10.23
N TRP A 86 14.57 9.61 -10.17
CA TRP A 86 15.23 8.30 -9.99
C TRP A 86 15.02 7.72 -8.60
N VAL A 87 15.16 8.56 -7.57
CA VAL A 87 14.97 8.14 -6.17
C VAL A 87 13.51 7.76 -5.95
N SER A 88 12.59 8.61 -6.38
CA SER A 88 11.16 8.40 -6.21
C SER A 88 10.67 7.17 -6.99
N ALA A 89 11.15 6.96 -8.23
CA ALA A 89 10.83 5.77 -9.02
C ALA A 89 11.37 4.48 -8.38
N ALA A 90 12.60 4.49 -7.84
CA ALA A 90 13.16 3.34 -7.14
C ALA A 90 12.37 3.03 -5.85
N LEU A 91 12.00 4.06 -5.08
CA LEU A 91 11.17 3.89 -3.89
C LEU A 91 9.75 3.40 -4.23
N ALA A 92 9.16 3.85 -5.33
CA ALA A 92 7.87 3.35 -5.80
C ALA A 92 7.94 1.87 -6.20
N LEU A 93 9.01 1.46 -6.89
CA LEU A 93 9.24 0.05 -7.20
C LEU A 93 9.34 -0.80 -5.92
N ILE A 94 10.07 -0.31 -4.92
CA ILE A 94 10.21 -0.97 -3.61
C ILE A 94 8.85 -1.03 -2.89
N ALA A 95 8.11 0.08 -2.84
CA ALA A 95 6.80 0.14 -2.20
C ALA A 95 5.80 -0.83 -2.84
N PHE A 96 5.75 -0.90 -4.16
CA PHE A 96 4.93 -1.85 -4.91
C PHE A 96 5.30 -3.31 -4.60
N HIS A 97 6.60 -3.64 -4.56
CA HIS A 97 7.02 -5.02 -4.25
C HIS A 97 6.79 -5.39 -2.78
N LEU A 98 6.91 -4.44 -1.85
CA LEU A 98 6.55 -4.66 -0.45
C LEU A 98 5.05 -4.86 -0.28
N HIS A 99 4.23 -4.18 -1.07
CA HIS A 99 2.80 -4.45 -1.16
C HIS A 99 2.55 -5.91 -1.59
N LEU A 100 3.13 -6.36 -2.72
CA LEU A 100 2.98 -7.75 -3.17
C LEU A 100 3.50 -8.76 -2.14
N LEU A 101 4.61 -8.45 -1.46
CA LEU A 101 5.14 -9.29 -0.39
C LEU A 101 4.14 -9.41 0.77
N GLY A 102 3.55 -8.29 1.21
CA GLY A 102 2.53 -8.27 2.25
C GLY A 102 1.31 -9.12 1.92
N ASP A 103 0.93 -9.20 0.65
CA ASP A 103 -0.17 -10.05 0.21
C ASP A 103 0.23 -11.51 0.06
N LEU A 104 1.42 -11.77 -0.47
CA LEU A 104 1.96 -13.12 -0.57
C LEU A 104 2.04 -13.81 0.80
N VAL A 105 2.39 -13.06 1.86
CA VAL A 105 2.53 -13.63 3.21
C VAL A 105 1.24 -13.61 4.02
N GLY A 106 0.35 -12.63 3.81
CA GLY A 106 -0.69 -12.30 4.79
C GLY A 106 -2.06 -11.97 4.21
N SER A 107 -2.47 -12.58 3.12
CA SER A 107 -3.80 -12.39 2.51
C SER A 107 -4.64 -13.67 2.38
N ARG A 108 -4.31 -14.75 3.10
CA ARG A 108 -5.11 -15.99 2.99
C ARG A 108 -6.57 -15.71 3.37
N GLY A 109 -7.49 -16.22 2.56
CA GLY A 109 -8.93 -16.13 2.77
C GLY A 109 -9.38 -16.87 4.04
N PRO A 110 -10.51 -16.48 4.64
CA PRO A 110 -11.06 -17.14 5.83
C PRO A 110 -11.53 -18.57 5.56
N ASP A 111 -11.78 -18.91 4.30
CA ASP A 111 -12.10 -20.24 3.78
C ASP A 111 -10.85 -21.10 3.51
N GLY A 112 -9.66 -20.58 3.81
CA GLY A 112 -8.38 -21.23 3.53
C GLY A 112 -7.88 -21.02 2.11
N TYR A 113 -8.59 -20.23 1.28
CA TYR A 113 -8.15 -19.91 -0.07
C TYR A 113 -6.80 -19.17 -0.05
N GLN A 114 -5.82 -19.76 -0.73
CA GLN A 114 -4.50 -19.16 -0.87
C GLN A 114 -4.59 -18.02 -1.89
N TRP A 115 -4.17 -16.81 -1.50
CA TRP A 115 -4.28 -15.61 -2.34
C TRP A 115 -3.14 -15.58 -3.37
N PRO A 116 -3.39 -15.95 -4.65
CA PRO A 116 -2.35 -16.09 -5.65
C PRO A 116 -2.08 -14.74 -6.32
N ILE A 117 -0.81 -14.47 -6.64
CA ILE A 117 -0.41 -13.25 -7.35
C ILE A 117 0.10 -13.64 -8.74
N PRO A 118 -0.68 -13.46 -9.81
CA PRO A 118 -0.28 -13.78 -11.18
C PRO A 118 0.69 -12.72 -11.72
N TYR A 119 1.96 -12.81 -11.34
CA TYR A 119 2.94 -11.73 -11.46
C TYR A 119 3.17 -11.24 -12.91
N PHE A 120 3.08 -12.13 -13.90
CA PHE A 120 3.24 -11.81 -15.32
C PHE A 120 1.93 -11.70 -16.10
N PHE A 121 0.78 -11.60 -15.43
CA PHE A 121 -0.49 -11.30 -16.11
C PHE A 121 -0.40 -9.97 -16.90
N PRO A 122 -0.97 -9.85 -18.12
CA PRO A 122 -1.78 -10.84 -18.86
C PRO A 122 -0.98 -11.78 -19.77
N PHE A 123 0.35 -11.72 -19.77
CA PHE A 123 1.19 -12.46 -20.70
C PHE A 123 1.35 -13.94 -20.32
N SER A 124 1.33 -14.25 -19.02
CA SER A 124 1.48 -15.61 -18.51
C SER A 124 0.75 -15.79 -17.19
N THR A 125 0.09 -16.94 -17.03
CA THR A 125 -0.48 -17.40 -15.74
C THR A 125 0.43 -18.38 -15.00
N ASP A 126 1.45 -18.93 -15.67
CA ASP A 126 2.36 -19.94 -15.10
C ASP A 126 3.18 -19.41 -13.90
N TRP A 127 3.36 -18.10 -13.83
CA TRP A 127 4.13 -17.43 -12.78
C TRP A 127 3.21 -16.81 -11.75
N THR A 128 2.44 -17.67 -11.11
CA THR A 128 1.59 -17.30 -9.99
C THR A 128 2.37 -17.50 -8.69
N LEU A 129 2.64 -16.39 -7.99
CA LEU A 129 3.30 -16.42 -6.71
C LEU A 129 2.32 -16.90 -5.65
N THR A 130 2.69 -17.98 -4.98
CA THR A 130 2.00 -18.53 -3.82
C THR A 130 3.03 -18.91 -2.78
N TRP A 131 2.63 -18.95 -1.52
CA TRP A 131 3.51 -19.38 -0.44
C TRP A 131 2.76 -20.23 0.57
N VAL A 132 3.27 -21.43 0.86
CA VAL A 132 2.62 -22.41 1.75
C VAL A 132 2.44 -21.88 3.18
N GLY A 133 3.28 -20.94 3.61
CA GLY A 133 3.21 -20.32 4.93
C GLY A 133 2.25 -19.13 5.02
N GLN A 134 1.49 -18.83 3.96
CA GLN A 134 0.60 -17.66 3.93
C GLN A 134 -0.44 -17.74 5.06
N TRP A 135 -0.45 -16.72 5.91
CA TRP A 135 -1.39 -16.61 7.02
C TRP A 135 -2.63 -15.80 6.63
N GLU A 136 -3.69 -15.96 7.43
CA GLU A 136 -4.97 -15.26 7.25
C GLU A 136 -4.82 -13.74 7.34
N LEU A 137 -5.67 -13.03 6.60
CA LEU A 137 -5.67 -11.57 6.58
C LEU A 137 -5.76 -10.93 7.98
N ASN A 138 -6.51 -11.54 8.89
CA ASN A 138 -6.72 -11.08 10.27
C ASN A 138 -5.80 -11.75 11.30
N ALA A 139 -4.79 -12.53 10.88
CA ALA A 139 -3.88 -13.21 11.78
C ALA A 139 -3.00 -12.23 12.59
N TRP A 140 -2.55 -12.67 13.76
CA TRP A 140 -1.70 -11.88 14.66
C TRP A 140 -0.43 -11.30 14.00
N PRO A 141 0.25 -11.93 13.02
CA PRO A 141 1.43 -11.34 12.39
C PRO A 141 1.09 -10.04 11.65
N ASN A 142 -0.05 -9.98 10.95
CA ASN A 142 -0.50 -8.75 10.29
C ASN A 142 -0.80 -7.64 11.31
N ILE A 143 -1.43 -8.00 12.44
CA ILE A 143 -1.70 -7.04 13.52
C ILE A 143 -0.39 -6.48 14.07
N LEU A 144 0.58 -7.35 14.36
CA LEU A 144 1.90 -6.95 14.86
C LEU A 144 2.63 -6.04 13.86
N VAL A 145 2.69 -6.43 12.58
CA VAL A 145 3.30 -5.61 11.52
C VAL A 145 2.63 -4.24 11.44
N THR A 146 1.29 -4.20 11.50
CA THR A 146 0.52 -2.94 11.49
C THR A 146 0.88 -2.04 12.68
N LEU A 147 0.95 -2.61 13.89
CA LEU A 147 1.28 -1.84 15.09
C LEU A 147 2.72 -1.30 15.06
N LEU A 148 3.66 -2.11 14.58
CA LEU A 148 5.06 -1.70 14.42
C LEU A 148 5.21 -0.58 13.40
N ILE A 149 4.60 -0.72 12.22
CA ILE A 149 4.68 0.31 11.17
C ILE A 149 3.92 1.58 11.56
N LEU A 150 2.82 1.46 12.32
CA LEU A 150 2.13 2.61 12.91
C LEU A 150 3.04 3.34 13.91
N GLY A 151 3.74 2.61 14.78
CA GLY A 151 4.73 3.19 15.69
C GLY A 151 5.85 3.93 14.94
N ILE A 152 6.40 3.34 13.87
CA ILE A 152 7.39 3.98 12.99
C ILE A 152 6.81 5.22 12.32
N THR A 153 5.57 5.14 11.84
CA THR A 153 4.88 6.27 11.18
C THR A 153 4.72 7.45 12.13
N LEU A 154 4.26 7.20 13.38
CA LEU A 154 4.12 8.23 14.40
C LEU A 154 5.46 8.82 14.81
N TYR A 155 6.50 7.98 14.94
CA TYR A 155 7.86 8.43 15.22
C TYR A 155 8.40 9.34 14.10
N LEU A 156 8.24 8.93 12.84
CA LEU A 156 8.65 9.72 11.68
C LEU A 156 7.85 11.01 11.57
N ALA A 157 6.56 11.00 11.90
CA ALA A 157 5.74 12.19 11.90
C ALA A 157 6.19 13.20 12.95
N TRP A 158 6.46 12.73 14.16
CA TRP A 158 7.06 13.53 15.23
C TRP A 158 8.41 14.13 14.81
N LYS A 159 9.30 13.29 14.28
CA LYS A 159 10.68 13.66 13.91
C LYS A 159 10.75 14.60 12.71
N ARG A 160 10.02 14.30 11.62
CA ARG A 160 10.11 15.01 10.34
C ARG A 160 9.12 16.15 10.18
N GLY A 161 8.10 16.23 11.03
CA GLY A 161 7.14 17.33 11.04
C GLY A 161 6.01 17.20 10.02
N HIS A 162 5.79 16.00 9.48
CA HIS A 162 4.70 15.68 8.55
C HIS A 162 4.29 14.21 8.69
N SER A 163 3.04 13.89 8.41
CA SER A 163 2.44 12.56 8.56
C SER A 163 1.76 12.12 7.25
N PRO A 164 1.21 10.90 7.16
CA PRO A 164 0.40 10.51 6.00
C PRO A 164 -0.77 11.47 5.71
N LEU A 165 -1.25 12.21 6.70
CA LEU A 165 -2.34 13.18 6.52
C LEU A 165 -1.97 14.34 5.60
N GLU A 166 -0.68 14.61 5.36
CA GLU A 166 -0.22 15.66 4.44
C GLU A 166 -0.75 15.50 3.00
N MET A 167 -1.18 14.29 2.64
CA MET A 167 -1.77 13.96 1.34
C MET A 167 -3.26 14.32 1.24
N ILE A 168 -3.95 14.44 2.38
CA ILE A 168 -5.41 14.65 2.45
C ILE A 168 -5.74 16.03 3.01
N SER A 169 -5.09 16.44 4.10
CA SER A 169 -5.38 17.69 4.82
C SER A 169 -4.17 18.19 5.60
N LEU A 170 -3.61 19.32 5.15
CA LEU A 170 -2.51 20.00 5.85
C LEU A 170 -2.90 20.45 7.26
N LYS A 171 -4.18 20.76 7.49
CA LYS A 171 -4.68 21.11 8.82
C LYS A 171 -4.62 19.91 9.77
N ALA A 172 -5.07 18.75 9.31
CA ALA A 172 -5.04 17.52 10.11
C ALA A 172 -3.60 17.07 10.35
N ASP A 173 -2.73 17.19 9.33
CA ASP A 173 -1.30 16.92 9.42
C ASP A 173 -0.61 17.75 10.50
N THR A 174 -0.79 19.08 10.43
CA THR A 174 -0.23 20.02 11.42
C THR A 174 -0.75 19.71 12.82
N ALA A 175 -2.05 19.42 12.96
CA ALA A 175 -2.65 19.11 14.25
C ALA A 175 -2.07 17.82 14.86
N LEU A 176 -1.86 16.77 14.05
CA LEU A 176 -1.27 15.52 14.50
C LEU A 176 0.18 15.72 14.96
N VAL A 177 1.00 16.38 14.13
CA VAL A 177 2.41 16.65 14.44
C VAL A 177 2.54 17.50 15.70
N ALA A 178 1.75 18.57 15.83
CA ALA A 178 1.73 19.41 17.02
C ALA A 178 1.30 18.63 18.26
N GLY A 179 0.30 17.75 18.14
CA GLY A 179 -0.13 16.87 19.22
C GLY A 179 0.98 15.93 19.71
N LEU A 180 1.72 15.32 18.77
CA LEU A 180 2.86 14.45 19.09
C LEU A 180 3.98 15.22 19.80
N ARG A 181 4.38 16.39 19.28
CA ARG A 181 5.45 17.21 19.87
C ARG A 181 5.05 17.82 21.21
N ARG A 182 3.79 18.20 21.40
CA ARG A 182 3.28 18.61 22.70
C ARG A 182 3.37 17.48 23.74
N ARG A 183 3.16 16.23 23.33
CA ARG A 183 3.18 15.07 24.23
C ARG A 183 4.59 14.56 24.55
N PHE A 184 5.48 14.59 23.56
CA PHE A 184 6.79 13.93 23.61
C PHE A 184 7.98 14.90 23.52
N GLY A 185 7.75 16.21 23.42
CA GLY A 185 8.77 17.24 23.23
C GLY A 185 9.14 17.46 21.76
N GLU A 186 10.00 18.45 21.49
CA GLU A 186 10.57 18.64 20.15
C GLU A 186 11.65 17.57 19.86
N PRO A 187 11.77 17.11 18.61
CA PRO A 187 12.85 16.20 18.22
C PRO A 187 14.21 16.89 18.36
N ILE A 188 15.19 16.17 18.88
CA ILE A 188 16.58 16.63 18.94
C ILE A 188 17.08 16.75 17.50
N ALA A 189 17.64 17.90 17.13
CA ALA A 189 18.32 18.08 15.86
C ALA A 189 19.52 17.13 15.79
N VAL A 190 19.58 16.29 14.75
CA VAL A 190 20.72 15.41 14.44
C VAL A 190 21.51 16.05 13.32
#